data_AF-A0A7J8L9J0-F1
#
_entry.id   AF-A0A7J8L9J0-F1
#
_cell.length_a   1.000
_cell.length_b   1.000
_cell.length_c   1.000
_cell.angle_alpha   90.00
_cell.angle_beta   90.00
_cell.angle_gamma   90.00
#
_symmetry.space_group_name_H-M   'P 1'
#
loop_
_entity.id
_entity.type
_entity.pdbx_description
1 polymer ?
#
loop_
_entity_poly.entity_id
_entity_poly.type
_entity_poly.pdbx_seq_one_letter_code
_entity_poly.pdbx_strand_id
1 'polypeptide(L)'
;MQVLVGQLFPFTIFICLMNIIVLPLVSSSSQQHVKSIDSIADKKDGIHKVSHKLMFEIRLHGFLLWASMGFLMPVGILAIRMSNRQEGGTRLKILFYVHILSLLISTAGAVMSVKNFNNSFNNHHQRLGLALYGIIWVQALTGVLRPC
;
A
#
# COMPACT_ATOMS: atom_id res chain seq x y z
N MET A 1 18.49 -21.91 11.77
CA MET A 1 17.60 -21.39 12.85
C MET A 1 17.87 -19.92 13.14
N GLN A 2 19.09 -19.49 13.50
CA GLN A 2 19.33 -18.09 13.89
C GLN A 2 19.18 -17.05 12.76
N VAL A 3 19.55 -17.37 11.52
CA VAL A 3 19.39 -16.48 10.36
C VAL A 3 17.91 -16.24 10.02
N LEU A 4 17.08 -17.29 10.13
CA LEU A 4 15.63 -17.22 9.92
C LEU A 4 14.97 -16.34 10.99
N VAL A 5 15.32 -16.55 12.27
CA VAL A 5 14.83 -15.73 13.39
C VAL A 5 15.25 -14.26 13.25
N GLY A 6 16.47 -14.00 12.76
CA GLY A 6 16.98 -12.64 12.53
C GLY A 6 16.29 -11.88 11.39
N GLN A 7 15.70 -12.56 10.39
CA GLN A 7 14.93 -11.94 9.30
C GLN A 7 13.43 -11.84 9.63
N LEU A 8 12.89 -12.81 10.38
CA LEU A 8 11.50 -12.78 10.85
C LEU A 8 11.26 -11.69 11.87
N PHE A 9 12.19 -11.45 12.81
CA PHE A 9 12.01 -10.42 13.84
C PHE A 9 11.77 -9.00 13.27
N PRO A 10 12.59 -8.45 12.37
CA PRO A 10 12.34 -7.14 11.78
C PRO A 10 11.09 -7.13 10.88
N PHE A 11 10.77 -8.24 10.21
CA PHE A 11 9.56 -8.35 9.38
C PHE A 11 8.28 -8.39 10.21
N THR A 12 8.28 -9.12 11.33
CA THR A 12 7.16 -9.15 12.29
C THR A 12 6.98 -7.80 12.96
N ILE A 13 8.06 -7.12 13.36
CA ILE A 13 8.00 -5.75 13.86
C ILE A 13 7.41 -4.82 12.80
N PHE A 14 7.84 -4.94 11.54
CA PHE A 14 7.30 -4.16 10.43
C PHE A 14 5.79 -4.39 10.23
N ILE A 15 5.34 -5.65 10.26
CA ILE A 15 3.90 -5.99 10.21
C ILE A 15 3.15 -5.39 11.40
N CYS A 16 3.67 -5.53 12.61
CA CYS A 16 3.04 -4.94 13.80
C CYS A 16 2.97 -3.41 13.69
N LEU A 17 4.02 -2.74 13.23
CA LEU A 17 4.03 -1.29 13.02
C LEU A 17 2.99 -0.87 11.97
N MET A 18 2.91 -1.59 10.85
CA MET A 18 1.91 -1.33 9.81
C MET A 18 0.49 -1.49 10.36
N ASN A 19 0.22 -2.57 11.11
CA ASN A 19 -1.09 -2.77 11.74
C ASN A 19 -1.40 -1.69 12.78
N ILE A 20 -0.44 -1.32 13.62
CA ILE A 20 -0.58 -0.24 14.63
C ILE A 20 -0.80 1.12 13.96
N ILE A 21 -0.27 1.38 12.77
CA ILE A 21 -0.51 2.62 12.03
C ILE A 21 -1.88 2.59 11.34
N VAL A 22 -2.30 1.44 10.80
CA VAL A 22 -3.57 1.30 10.08
C VAL A 22 -4.78 1.23 11.03
N LEU A 23 -4.63 0.64 12.23
CA LEU A 23 -5.75 0.38 13.15
C LEU A 23 -6.38 1.66 13.75
N PRO A 24 -5.62 2.64 14.29
CA PRO A 24 -6.17 3.94 14.73
C PRO A 24 -6.70 4.77 13.56
N LEU A 25 -6.15 4.55 12.37
CA LEU A 25 -6.51 5.29 11.16
C LEU A 25 -7.88 4.86 10.58
N VAL A 26 -8.29 3.62 10.82
CA VAL A 26 -9.63 3.08 10.53
C VAL A 26 -10.67 3.58 11.54
N SER A 27 -10.31 3.66 12.83
CA SER A 27 -11.23 4.08 13.90
C SER A 27 -11.60 5.58 13.85
N SER A 28 -10.70 6.46 13.39
CA SER A 28 -10.99 7.91 13.33
C SER A 28 -11.94 8.34 12.20
N SER A 29 -12.32 7.43 11.29
CA SER A 29 -13.18 7.79 10.14
C SER A 29 -14.67 7.78 10.44
N SER A 30 -15.12 7.19 11.56
CA SER A 30 -16.56 7.06 11.86
C SER A 30 -17.18 8.32 12.46
N GLN A 31 -16.44 9.41 12.63
CA GLN A 31 -16.87 10.57 13.43
C GLN A 31 -17.14 11.87 12.65
N GLN A 32 -17.07 11.86 11.32
CA GLN A 32 -17.34 13.04 10.48
C GLN A 32 -18.49 12.80 9.49
N HIS A 33 -19.70 12.56 9.97
CA HIS A 33 -20.89 12.71 9.12
C HIS A 33 -22.14 13.11 9.92
N VAL A 34 -22.12 14.24 10.64
CA VAL A 34 -23.33 15.06 10.88
C VAL A 34 -22.90 16.50 11.25
N LYS A 35 -22.99 17.47 10.32
CA LYS A 35 -23.43 18.84 10.65
C LYS A 35 -23.79 19.68 9.41
N SER A 36 -25.08 20.08 9.37
CA SER A 36 -25.70 21.28 8.78
C SER A 36 -25.35 21.62 7.32
N ILE A 37 -26.25 21.46 6.33
CA ILE A 37 -27.45 22.30 6.08
C ILE A 37 -27.20 23.77 6.42
N ASP A 38 -26.46 24.47 5.56
CA ASP A 38 -26.83 25.82 5.14
C ASP A 38 -26.13 26.19 3.81
N SER A 39 -26.77 27.04 3.01
CA SER A 39 -26.29 27.69 1.77
C SER A 39 -26.26 26.90 0.44
N ILE A 40 -27.21 27.21 -0.44
CA ILE A 40 -27.37 26.63 -1.79
C ILE A 40 -26.35 27.21 -2.80
N ALA A 41 -25.78 28.40 -2.53
CA ALA A 41 -24.72 29.00 -3.35
C ALA A 41 -23.36 28.34 -3.09
N ASP A 42 -23.02 28.07 -1.83
CA ASP A 42 -21.79 27.39 -1.41
C ASP A 42 -21.81 25.89 -1.74
N LYS A 43 -23.02 25.34 -1.98
CA LYS A 43 -23.20 23.94 -2.40
C LYS A 43 -22.55 23.65 -3.75
N LYS A 44 -22.57 24.60 -4.70
CA LYS A 44 -21.97 24.39 -6.03
C LYS A 44 -20.44 24.40 -5.96
N ASP A 45 -19.86 25.34 -5.23
CA ASP A 45 -18.42 25.44 -5.02
C ASP A 45 -17.90 24.30 -4.13
N GLY A 46 -18.67 23.91 -3.10
CA GLY A 46 -18.42 22.75 -2.26
C GLY A 46 -18.48 21.42 -3.02
N ILE A 47 -19.51 21.21 -3.86
CA ILE A 47 -19.62 20.02 -4.72
C ILE A 47 -18.45 19.96 -5.71
N HIS A 48 -18.12 21.10 -6.35
CA HIS A 48 -17.00 21.17 -7.29
C HIS A 48 -15.65 20.89 -6.60
N LYS A 49 -15.43 21.46 -5.41
CA LYS A 49 -14.22 21.24 -4.60
C LYS A 49 -14.09 19.79 -4.12
N VAL A 50 -15.19 19.18 -3.66
CA VAL A 50 -15.24 17.76 -3.28
C VAL A 50 -14.95 16.87 -4.49
N SER A 51 -15.50 17.20 -5.67
CA SER A 51 -15.23 16.49 -6.92
C SER A 51 -13.76 16.57 -7.33
N HIS A 52 -13.14 17.75 -7.26
CA HIS A 52 -11.71 17.91 -7.55
C HIS A 52 -10.82 17.18 -6.55
N LYS A 53 -11.16 17.20 -5.26
CA LYS A 53 -10.45 16.45 -4.23
C LYS A 53 -10.54 14.94 -4.48
N LEU A 54 -11.73 14.44 -4.78
CA LEU A 54 -11.95 13.02 -5.10
C LEU A 54 -11.16 12.60 -6.33
N MET A 55 -11.19 13.39 -7.42
CA MET A 55 -10.39 13.13 -8.63
C MET A 55 -8.89 13.12 -8.34
N PHE A 56 -8.41 14.05 -7.52
CA PHE A 56 -7.02 14.07 -7.08
C PHE A 56 -6.67 12.81 -6.28
N GLU A 57 -7.54 12.39 -5.36
CA GLU A 57 -7.35 11.19 -4.55
C GLU A 57 -7.32 9.92 -5.41
N ILE A 58 -8.19 9.82 -6.41
CA ILE A 58 -8.20 8.72 -7.40
C ILE A 58 -6.88 8.69 -8.19
N ARG A 59 -6.43 9.85 -8.68
CA ARG A 59 -5.20 9.97 -9.45
C ARG A 59 -3.97 9.62 -8.61
N LEU A 60 -3.93 10.06 -7.36
CA LEU A 60 -2.84 9.77 -6.43
C LEU A 60 -2.82 8.28 -6.05
N HIS A 61 -3.99 7.69 -5.76
CA HIS A 61 -4.12 6.25 -5.52
C HIS A 61 -3.57 5.43 -6.68
N GLY A 62 -4.00 5.74 -7.91
CA GLY A 62 -3.52 5.07 -9.12
C GLY A 62 -2.02 5.26 -9.33
N PHE A 63 -1.50 6.47 -9.09
CA PHE A 63 -0.07 6.75 -9.19
C PHE A 63 0.76 5.98 -8.16
N LEU A 64 0.33 5.90 -6.90
CA LEU A 64 0.99 5.13 -5.85
C LEU A 64 1.03 3.63 -6.19
N LEU A 65 -0.10 3.07 -6.65
CA LEU A 65 -0.15 1.67 -7.07
C LEU A 65 0.72 1.40 -8.29
N TRP A 66 0.74 2.31 -9.26
CA TRP A 66 1.58 2.20 -10.45
C TRP A 66 3.08 2.29 -10.10
N ALA A 67 3.47 3.28 -9.31
CA ALA A 67 4.85 3.47 -8.88
C ALA A 67 5.36 2.25 -8.09
N SER A 68 4.53 1.68 -7.21
CA SER A 68 4.90 0.49 -6.44
C SER A 68 4.95 -0.79 -7.29
N MET A 69 3.80 -1.26 -7.76
CA MET A 69 3.68 -2.56 -8.43
C MET A 69 4.12 -2.53 -9.89
N GLY A 70 3.86 -1.42 -10.58
CA GLY A 70 4.20 -1.26 -12.00
C GLY A 70 5.67 -0.90 -12.24
N PHE A 71 6.33 -0.26 -11.28
CA PHE A 71 7.70 0.23 -11.45
C PHE A 71 8.69 -0.34 -10.43
N LEU A 72 8.55 -0.05 -9.13
CA LEU A 72 9.55 -0.46 -8.13
C LEU A 72 9.72 -1.99 -8.06
N MET A 73 8.63 -2.76 -8.07
CA MET A 73 8.71 -4.22 -8.03
C MET A 73 9.48 -4.80 -9.24
N PRO A 74 9.12 -4.48 -10.51
CA PRO A 74 9.90 -4.90 -11.68
C PRO A 74 11.35 -4.44 -11.66
N VAL A 75 11.61 -3.18 -11.28
CA VAL A 75 12.98 -2.63 -11.18
C VAL A 75 13.79 -3.38 -10.13
N GLY A 76 13.20 -3.71 -8.98
CA GLY A 76 13.84 -4.54 -7.96
C GLY A 76 14.26 -5.90 -8.50
N ILE A 77 13.39 -6.55 -9.28
CA ILE A 77 13.69 -7.83 -9.93
C ILE A 77 14.82 -7.67 -10.95
N LEU A 78 14.75 -6.65 -11.81
CA LEU A 78 15.76 -6.39 -12.83
C LEU A 78 17.12 -6.05 -12.21
N ALA A 79 17.13 -5.29 -11.12
CA ALA A 79 18.33 -4.96 -10.37
C ALA A 79 19.03 -6.23 -9.86
N ILE A 80 18.32 -7.26 -9.40
CA ILE A 80 18.96 -8.55 -9.07
C ILE A 80 19.58 -9.18 -10.32
N ARG A 81 18.79 -9.27 -11.39
CA ARG A 81 19.18 -9.98 -12.61
C ARG A 81 20.43 -9.37 -13.22
N MET A 82 20.55 -8.04 -13.15
CA MET A 82 21.74 -7.30 -13.59
C MET A 82 22.87 -7.31 -12.56
N SER A 83 22.55 -7.37 -11.26
CA SER A 83 23.53 -7.49 -10.17
C SER A 83 24.23 -8.86 -10.14
N ASN A 84 23.94 -9.77 -11.10
CA ASN A 84 24.45 -11.15 -11.15
C ASN A 84 25.98 -11.31 -11.13
N ARG A 85 26.73 -10.20 -11.13
CA ARG A 85 28.19 -10.11 -11.06
C ARG A 85 28.79 -9.88 -9.65
N GLN A 86 27.99 -9.60 -8.60
CA GLN A 86 28.49 -9.33 -7.23
C GLN A 86 28.06 -10.40 -6.20
N GLU A 87 29.01 -10.98 -5.46
CA GLU A 87 28.77 -12.02 -4.46
C GLU A 87 27.81 -11.60 -3.32
N GLY A 88 27.13 -12.61 -2.75
CA GLY A 88 25.94 -12.51 -1.93
C GLY A 88 26.04 -11.69 -0.63
N GLY A 89 24.90 -11.08 -0.27
CA GLY A 89 24.70 -10.22 0.91
C GLY A 89 24.05 -8.88 0.52
N THR A 90 24.74 -8.09 -0.29
CA THR A 90 24.25 -6.77 -0.77
C THR A 90 23.00 -6.90 -1.65
N ARG A 91 22.92 -7.94 -2.49
CA ARG A 91 21.73 -8.21 -3.33
C ARG A 91 20.48 -8.46 -2.50
N LEU A 92 20.60 -9.26 -1.45
CA LEU A 92 19.47 -9.59 -0.58
C LEU A 92 19.00 -8.35 0.19
N LYS A 93 19.93 -7.50 0.63
CA LYS A 93 19.60 -6.19 1.23
C LYS A 93 18.85 -5.28 0.25
N ILE A 94 19.34 -5.10 -0.97
CA ILE A 94 18.67 -4.27 -1.98
C ILE A 94 17.26 -4.79 -2.26
N LEU A 95 17.10 -6.10 -2.38
CA LEU A 95 15.79 -6.72 -2.55
C LEU A 95 14.86 -6.48 -1.39
N PHE A 96 15.34 -6.70 -0.19
CA PHE A 96 14.55 -6.47 1.01
C PHE A 96 14.08 -5.02 1.08
N TYR A 97 14.97 -4.04 0.85
CA TYR A 97 14.61 -2.63 0.89
C TYR A 97 13.63 -2.22 -0.22
N VAL A 98 13.88 -2.60 -1.48
CA VAL A 98 12.98 -2.26 -2.59
C VAL A 98 11.62 -2.93 -2.42
N HIS A 99 11.59 -4.16 -1.91
CA HIS A 99 10.35 -4.88 -1.65
C HIS A 99 9.54 -4.25 -0.52
N ILE A 100 10.19 -3.92 0.61
CA ILE A 100 9.55 -3.21 1.73
C ILE A 100 9.03 -1.84 1.29
N LEU A 101 9.81 -1.08 0.51
CA LEU A 101 9.38 0.21 -0.02
C LEU A 101 8.17 0.07 -0.96
N SER A 102 8.17 -0.93 -1.84
CA SER A 102 7.04 -1.22 -2.72
C SER A 102 5.77 -1.58 -1.93
N LEU A 103 5.93 -2.41 -0.88
CA LEU A 103 4.85 -2.84 -0.01
C LEU A 103 4.25 -1.66 0.78
N LEU A 104 5.09 -0.74 1.28
CA LEU A 104 4.67 0.50 1.95
C LEU A 104 3.84 1.39 1.03
N ILE A 105 4.33 1.66 -0.18
CA ILE A 105 3.64 2.52 -1.15
C ILE A 105 2.32 1.87 -1.59
N SER A 106 2.31 0.56 -1.83
CA SER A 106 1.08 -0.18 -2.16
C SER A 106 0.06 -0.13 -1.02
N THR A 107 0.51 -0.29 0.22
CA THR A 107 -0.34 -0.19 1.42
C THR A 107 -0.92 1.21 1.59
N ALA A 108 -0.11 2.26 1.38
CA ALA A 108 -0.59 3.64 1.41
C ALA A 108 -1.68 3.88 0.35
N GLY A 109 -1.48 3.38 -0.87
CA GLY A 109 -2.50 3.41 -1.93
C GLY A 109 -3.78 2.68 -1.53
N ALA A 110 -3.68 1.47 -0.99
CA ALA A 110 -4.84 0.67 -0.55
C ALA A 110 -5.63 1.36 0.58
N VAL A 111 -4.94 1.85 1.61
CA VAL A 111 -5.54 2.60 2.72
C VAL A 111 -6.23 3.86 2.21
N MET A 112 -5.60 4.60 1.31
CA MET A 112 -6.18 5.79 0.69
C MET A 112 -7.49 5.47 -0.04
N SER A 113 -7.55 4.34 -0.76
CA SER A 113 -8.78 3.89 -1.42
C SER A 113 -9.88 3.52 -0.43
N VAL A 114 -9.56 2.76 0.62
CA VAL A 114 -10.54 2.36 1.65
C VAL A 114 -11.10 3.59 2.39
N LYS A 115 -10.26 4.58 2.68
CA LYS A 115 -10.67 5.76 3.46
C LYS A 115 -11.43 6.80 2.65
N ASN A 116 -10.99 7.06 1.42
CA ASN A 116 -11.51 8.18 0.64
C ASN A 116 -12.57 7.77 -0.38
N PHE A 117 -12.66 6.49 -0.74
CA PHE A 117 -13.66 5.99 -1.68
C PHE A 117 -14.69 5.12 -0.96
N ASN A 118 -15.96 5.25 -1.34
CA ASN A 118 -17.03 4.41 -0.82
C ASN A 118 -16.90 2.98 -1.39
N ASN A 119 -16.03 2.19 -0.79
CA ASN A 119 -15.69 0.83 -1.23
C ASN A 119 -16.70 -0.19 -0.70
N SER A 120 -17.73 -0.49 -1.50
CA SER A 120 -18.63 -1.62 -1.25
C SER A 120 -18.08 -2.97 -1.74
N PHE A 121 -16.91 -2.97 -2.40
CA PHE A 121 -16.26 -4.13 -3.01
C PHE A 121 -17.16 -4.96 -3.95
N ASN A 122 -18.23 -4.36 -4.48
CA ASN A 122 -19.12 -5.04 -5.42
C ASN A 122 -18.59 -4.95 -6.87
N ASN A 123 -17.67 -4.01 -7.14
CA ASN A 123 -17.09 -3.85 -8.48
C ASN A 123 -15.88 -4.76 -8.69
N HIS A 124 -15.70 -5.22 -9.93
CA HIS A 124 -14.58 -6.08 -10.31
C HIS A 124 -13.22 -5.42 -10.03
N HIS A 125 -13.09 -4.10 -10.27
CA HIS A 125 -11.87 -3.35 -9.97
C HIS A 125 -11.50 -3.37 -8.47
N GLN A 126 -12.49 -3.20 -7.59
CA GLN A 126 -12.29 -3.18 -6.14
C GLN A 126 -11.91 -4.58 -5.62
N ARG A 127 -12.58 -5.62 -6.13
CA ARG A 127 -12.27 -7.03 -5.80
C ARG A 127 -10.88 -7.42 -6.29
N LEU A 128 -10.52 -7.03 -7.50
CA LEU A 128 -9.18 -7.26 -8.06
C LEU A 128 -8.12 -6.52 -7.24
N GLY A 129 -8.35 -5.26 -6.88
CA GLY A 129 -7.45 -4.49 -6.04
C GLY A 129 -7.21 -5.14 -4.67
N LEU A 130 -8.27 -5.63 -4.01
CA LEU A 130 -8.18 -6.36 -2.75
C LEU A 130 -7.44 -7.70 -2.89
N ALA A 131 -7.73 -8.45 -3.94
CA ALA A 131 -7.06 -9.72 -4.23
C ALA A 131 -5.56 -9.51 -4.49
N LEU A 132 -5.21 -8.52 -5.31
CA LEU A 132 -3.81 -8.15 -5.58
C LEU A 132 -3.10 -7.72 -4.30
N TYR A 133 -3.73 -6.89 -3.47
CA TYR A 133 -3.18 -6.52 -2.17
C TYR A 133 -2.87 -7.75 -1.31
N GLY A 134 -3.82 -8.69 -1.18
CA GLY A 134 -3.60 -9.95 -0.48
C GLY A 134 -2.45 -10.79 -1.05
N ILE A 135 -2.38 -10.92 -2.38
CA ILE A 135 -1.31 -11.67 -3.07
C ILE A 135 0.06 -11.06 -2.78
N ILE A 136 0.20 -9.73 -2.79
CA ILE A 136 1.47 -9.07 -2.48
C ILE A 136 1.93 -9.41 -1.07
N TRP A 137 1.02 -9.41 -0.10
CA TRP A 137 1.33 -9.79 1.28
C TRP A 137 1.75 -11.26 1.40
N VAL A 138 1.07 -12.16 0.68
CA VAL A 138 1.46 -13.58 0.61
C VAL A 138 2.83 -13.73 -0.04
N GLN A 139 3.12 -12.97 -1.10
CA GLN A 139 4.41 -12.97 -1.78
C GLN A 139 5.54 -12.47 -0.84
N ALA A 140 5.28 -11.43 -0.05
CA ALA A 140 6.22 -10.94 0.96
C ALA A 140 6.49 -11.99 2.04
N LEU A 141 5.43 -12.60 2.58
CA LEU A 141 5.53 -13.62 3.63
C LEU A 141 6.25 -14.88 3.14
N THR A 142 5.88 -15.39 1.97
CA THR A 142 6.55 -16.55 1.36
C THR A 142 8.00 -16.26 1.00
N GLY A 143 8.34 -15.00 0.65
CA GLY A 143 9.71 -14.56 0.45
C GLY A 143 10.57 -14.61 1.71
N VAL A 144 10.00 -14.25 2.87
CA VAL A 144 10.69 -14.31 4.17
C VAL A 144 10.78 -15.74 4.72
N LEU A 145 9.75 -16.55 4.49
CA LEU A 145 9.70 -17.94 4.95
C LEU A 145 10.50 -18.90 4.08
N ARG A 146 10.90 -18.50 2.87
CA ARG A 146 11.73 -19.32 2.01
C ARG A 146 13.10 -19.50 2.68
N PRO A 147 13.52 -20.75 3.00
CA PRO A 147 14.87 -20.99 3.46
C PRO A 147 15.83 -20.61 2.31
N CYS A 148 16.68 -19.61 2.55
CA CYS A 148 17.84 -19.35 1.70
C CYS A 148 18.92 -20.40 1.95
#